data_AF-A0A2J0Z0F5-F1
#
_entry.id   AF-A0A2J0Z0F5-F1
#
_cell.length_a   1.000
_cell.length_b   1.000
_cell.length_c   1.000
_cell.angle_alpha   90.00
_cell.angle_beta   90.00
_cell.angle_gamma   90.00
#
_symmetry.space_group_name_H-M   'P 1'
#
loop_
_entity.id
_entity.type
_entity.pdbx_description
1 polymer ?
#
loop_
_entity_poly.entity_id
_entity_poly.type
_entity_poly.pdbx_seq_one_letter_code
_entity_poly.pdbx_strand_id
1 'polypeptide(L)'
;MKTQEQEPASVATVDPMADLCQALFSTEEGAKKKAARHTAGAMTQRPWPQLPSRLRSAIRSDIGRLLDSGKSRAQILEAGYSAGVVNQALRDLGRSVA
;
A
#
# COMPACT_ATOMS: atom_id res chain seq x y z
N MET A 1 -4.02 -51.35 -11.50
CA MET A 1 -3.17 -50.44 -10.72
C MET A 1 -3.55 -49.02 -11.13
N LYS A 2 -4.01 -48.19 -10.19
CA LYS A 2 -4.53 -46.83 -10.45
C LYS A 2 -3.36 -45.84 -10.37
N THR A 3 -3.03 -45.19 -11.48
CA THR A 3 -2.09 -44.08 -11.51
C THR A 3 -2.81 -42.85 -10.94
N GLN A 4 -2.36 -42.36 -9.78
CA GLN A 4 -2.75 -41.05 -9.27
C GLN A 4 -1.86 -40.03 -9.97
N GLU A 5 -2.41 -39.31 -10.94
CA GLU A 5 -1.81 -38.07 -11.43
C GLU A 5 -1.93 -37.04 -10.30
N GLN A 6 -0.81 -36.80 -9.60
CA GLN A 6 -0.67 -35.66 -8.71
C GLN A 6 -0.60 -34.41 -9.59
N GLU A 7 -1.71 -33.68 -9.64
CA GLU A 7 -1.77 -32.32 -10.14
C GLU A 7 -0.69 -31.49 -9.42
N PRO A 8 0.29 -30.90 -10.11
CA PRO A 8 1.28 -30.07 -9.46
C PRO A 8 0.56 -28.81 -8.96
N ALA A 9 0.48 -28.68 -7.64
CA ALA A 9 0.03 -27.45 -7.00
C ALA A 9 0.82 -26.28 -7.60
N SER A 10 0.12 -25.42 -8.34
CA SER A 10 0.68 -24.20 -8.91
C SER A 10 1.28 -23.38 -7.78
N VAL A 11 2.61 -23.38 -7.68
CA VAL A 11 3.34 -22.51 -6.77
C VAL A 11 3.19 -21.11 -7.33
N ALA A 12 2.11 -20.43 -6.94
CA ALA A 12 1.85 -19.06 -7.34
C ALA A 12 3.10 -18.24 -7.00
N THR A 13 3.75 -17.71 -8.02
CA THR A 13 4.90 -16.82 -7.85
C THR A 13 4.38 -15.55 -7.20
N VAL A 14 4.56 -15.44 -5.89
CA VAL A 14 4.10 -14.28 -5.12
C VAL A 14 4.97 -13.09 -5.51
N ASP A 15 4.43 -12.14 -6.27
CA ASP A 15 5.07 -10.87 -6.55
C ASP A 15 4.90 -9.95 -5.32
N PRO A 16 5.97 -9.69 -4.54
CA PRO A 16 5.86 -8.90 -3.32
C PRO A 16 5.38 -7.47 -3.57
N MET A 17 5.64 -6.91 -4.76
CA MET A 17 5.18 -5.57 -5.13
C MET A 17 3.69 -5.58 -5.48
N ALA A 18 3.22 -6.62 -6.17
CA ALA A 18 1.80 -6.80 -6.44
C ALA A 18 1.01 -6.96 -5.13
N ASP A 19 1.50 -7.77 -4.20
CA ASP A 19 0.91 -7.99 -2.88
C ASP A 19 0.87 -6.71 -2.05
N LEU A 20 1.95 -5.94 -2.06
CA LEU A 20 2.02 -4.63 -1.41
C LEU A 20 0.95 -3.69 -1.97
N CYS A 21 0.88 -3.56 -3.30
CA CYS A 21 -0.10 -2.71 -3.95
C CYS A 21 -1.53 -3.17 -3.66
N GLN A 22 -1.79 -4.48 -3.70
CA GLN A 22 -3.11 -5.05 -3.43
C GLN A 22 -3.54 -4.78 -1.98
N ALA A 23 -2.64 -4.96 -1.01
CA ALA A 23 -2.93 -4.67 0.39
C ALA A 23 -3.26 -3.18 0.62
N LEU A 24 -2.54 -2.28 -0.06
CA LEU A 24 -2.84 -0.85 -0.01
C LEU A 24 -4.16 -0.50 -0.70
N PHE A 25 -4.50 -1.14 -1.82
CA PHE A 25 -5.78 -0.92 -2.50
C PHE A 25 -6.98 -1.50 -1.75
N SER A 26 -6.78 -2.53 -0.91
CA SER A 26 -7.84 -3.14 -0.12
C SER A 26 -8.55 -2.12 0.79
N THR A 27 -9.86 -2.29 0.96
CA THR A 27 -10.66 -1.55 1.95
C THR A 27 -10.58 -2.15 3.35
N GLU A 28 -10.10 -3.39 3.46
CA GLU A 28 -9.98 -4.09 4.73
C GLU A 28 -8.84 -3.52 5.59
N GLU A 29 -9.15 -3.09 6.80
CA GLU A 29 -8.15 -2.69 7.78
C GLU A 29 -7.65 -3.91 8.56
N GLY A 30 -6.35 -3.99 8.77
CA GLY A 30 -5.75 -5.11 9.50
C GLY A 30 -4.22 -5.11 9.44
N ALA A 31 -3.61 -6.13 10.02
CA ALA A 31 -2.16 -6.25 10.13
C ALA A 31 -1.45 -6.19 8.77
N LYS A 32 -2.00 -6.86 7.74
CA LYS A 32 -1.44 -6.85 6.38
C LYS A 32 -1.40 -5.45 5.78
N LYS A 33 -2.47 -4.67 5.96
CA LYS A 33 -2.56 -3.30 5.43
C LYS A 33 -1.66 -2.34 6.20
N LYS A 34 -1.59 -2.47 7.53
CA LYS A 34 -0.65 -1.70 8.35
C LYS A 34 0.81 -2.00 7.96
N ALA A 35 1.17 -3.27 7.76
CA ALA A 35 2.48 -3.66 7.28
C ALA A 35 2.79 -3.08 5.90
N ALA A 36 1.82 -3.11 4.97
CA ALA A 36 1.96 -2.51 3.65
C ALA A 36 2.23 -1.00 3.71
N ARG A 37 1.55 -0.26 4.61
CA ARG A 37 1.80 1.18 4.83
C ARG A 37 3.21 1.44 5.34
N HIS A 38 3.69 0.65 6.30
CA HIS A 38 5.06 0.74 6.80
C HIS A 38 6.09 0.46 5.71
N THR A 39 5.89 -0.61 4.93
CA THR A 39 6.77 -0.95 3.80
C THR A 39 6.81 0.19 2.78
N ALA A 40 5.66 0.71 2.37
CA ALA A 40 5.59 1.85 1.46
C ALA A 40 6.29 3.10 2.04
N GLY A 41 6.16 3.32 3.35
CA GLY A 41 6.88 4.38 4.08
C GLY A 41 8.39 4.22 4.06
N ALA A 42 8.90 2.99 4.24
CA ALA A 42 10.33 2.67 4.22
C ALA A 42 10.94 2.71 2.81
N MET A 43 10.15 2.44 1.76
CA MET A 43 10.58 2.51 0.36
C MET A 43 10.86 3.94 -0.14
N THR A 44 10.60 4.97 0.68
CA THR A 44 10.91 6.37 0.37
C THR A 44 12.40 6.75 0.37
N GLN A 45 13.29 5.78 0.59
CA GLN A 45 14.71 5.95 0.24
C GLN A 45 14.90 6.34 -1.24
N ARG A 46 13.92 6.01 -2.11
CA ARG A 46 13.86 6.50 -3.49
C ARG A 46 12.99 7.76 -3.56
N PRO A 47 13.39 8.78 -4.34
CA PRO A 47 12.55 9.94 -4.60
C PRO A 47 11.15 9.53 -5.07
N TRP A 48 10.11 10.20 -4.55
CA TRP A 48 8.71 9.91 -4.88
C TRP A 48 8.43 9.68 -6.37
N PRO A 49 8.95 10.51 -7.32
CA PRO A 49 8.71 10.31 -8.75
C PRO A 49 9.28 8.99 -9.31
N GLN A 50 10.28 8.40 -8.66
CA GLN A 50 10.93 7.16 -9.08
C GLN A 50 10.21 5.91 -8.56
N LEU A 51 9.19 6.07 -7.71
CA LEU A 51 8.39 4.94 -7.27
C LEU A 51 7.54 4.40 -8.44
N PRO A 52 7.33 3.06 -8.49
CA PRO A 52 6.45 2.45 -9.47
C PRO A 52 5.09 3.15 -9.50
N SER A 53 4.56 3.40 -10.71
CA SER A 53 3.29 4.13 -10.89
C SER A 53 2.14 3.47 -10.13
N ARG A 54 2.08 2.13 -10.14
CA ARG A 54 1.08 1.35 -9.41
C ARG A 54 1.16 1.55 -7.90
N LEU A 55 2.38 1.60 -7.35
CA LEU A 55 2.59 1.84 -5.92
C LEU A 55 2.15 3.27 -5.53
N ARG A 56 2.52 4.29 -6.31
CA ARG A 56 2.05 5.67 -6.09
C ARG A 56 0.52 5.76 -6.11
N SER A 57 -0.12 5.09 -7.06
CA SER A 57 -1.58 5.04 -7.13
C SER A 57 -2.20 4.32 -5.94
N ALA A 58 -1.61 3.22 -5.48
CA ALA A 58 -2.08 2.48 -4.31
C ALA A 58 -2.01 3.34 -3.03
N ILE A 59 -0.88 4.02 -2.83
CA ILE A 59 -0.68 4.95 -1.70
C ILE A 59 -1.70 6.10 -1.75
N ARG A 60 -1.86 6.78 -2.90
CA ARG A 60 -2.82 7.88 -3.04
C ARG A 60 -4.25 7.42 -2.80
N SER A 61 -4.62 6.24 -3.29
CA SER A 61 -5.96 5.68 -3.09
C SER A 61 -6.23 5.39 -1.61
N ASP A 62 -5.28 4.79 -0.91
CA ASP A 62 -5.43 4.50 0.51
C ASP A 62 -5.46 5.77 1.38
N ILE A 63 -4.51 6.69 1.16
CA ILE A 63 -4.49 7.99 1.86
C ILE A 63 -5.77 8.78 1.57
N GLY A 64 -6.23 8.80 0.31
CA GLY A 64 -7.50 9.40 -0.07
C GLY A 64 -8.66 8.86 0.74
N ARG A 65 -8.80 7.53 0.84
CA ARG A 65 -9.84 6.91 1.68
C ARG A 65 -9.72 7.24 3.16
N LEU A 66 -8.49 7.29 3.70
CA LEU A 66 -8.29 7.68 5.10
C LEU A 66 -8.76 9.12 5.34
N LEU A 67 -8.46 10.03 4.42
CA LEU A 67 -8.92 11.42 4.45
C LEU A 67 -10.45 11.51 4.33
N ASP A 68 -11.04 10.76 3.38
CA ASP A 68 -12.48 10.72 3.18
C ASP A 68 -13.21 10.11 4.39
N SER A 69 -12.54 9.25 5.17
CA SER A 69 -13.02 8.75 6.47
C SER A 69 -12.82 9.73 7.64
N GLY A 70 -12.35 10.95 7.37
CA GLY A 70 -12.16 12.01 8.37
C GLY A 70 -10.88 11.90 9.18
N LYS A 71 -9.91 11.07 8.77
CA LYS A 71 -8.65 10.94 9.52
C LYS A 71 -7.76 12.17 9.32
N SER A 72 -7.21 12.65 10.43
CA SER A 72 -6.21 13.71 10.45
C SER A 72 -4.85 13.22 9.94
N ARG A 73 -3.93 14.16 9.68
CA ARG A 73 -2.56 13.83 9.32
C ARG A 73 -1.89 12.92 10.36
N ALA A 74 -2.06 13.23 11.64
CA ALA A 74 -1.49 12.44 12.73
C ALA A 74 -2.00 10.99 12.71
N GLN A 75 -3.30 10.80 12.50
CA GLN A 75 -3.90 9.46 12.43
C GLN A 75 -3.44 8.67 11.21
N ILE A 76 -3.10 9.33 10.10
CA ILE A 76 -2.53 8.67 8.92
C ILE A 76 -1.09 8.21 9.18
N LEU A 77 -0.32 8.96 9.99
CA LEU A 77 1.01 8.55 10.43
C LEU A 77 0.93 7.35 11.39
N GLU A 78 0.00 7.39 12.34
CA GLU A 78 -0.27 6.27 13.27
C GLU A 78 -0.74 5.01 12.53
N ALA A 79 -1.44 5.18 11.40
CA ALA A 79 -1.85 4.08 10.52
C ALA A 79 -0.66 3.38 9.82
N GLY A 80 0.54 3.97 9.86
CA GLY A 80 1.80 3.34 9.46
C GLY A 80 2.55 4.04 8.32
N TYR A 81 2.02 5.16 7.79
CA TYR A 81 2.74 5.91 6.78
C TYR A 81 3.84 6.80 7.38
N SER A 82 4.89 7.05 6.58
CA SER A 82 5.90 8.06 6.92
C SER A 82 5.43 9.45 6.50
N ALA A 83 5.91 10.49 7.20
CA ALA A 83 5.55 11.88 6.90
C ALA A 83 5.89 12.29 5.46
N GLY A 84 6.99 11.77 4.90
CA GLY A 84 7.38 12.03 3.51
C GLY A 84 6.36 11.50 2.51
N VAL A 85 5.91 10.25 2.68
CA VAL A 85 4.85 9.66 1.83
C VAL A 85 3.57 10.47 1.93
N VAL A 86 3.14 10.77 3.16
CA VAL A 86 1.88 11.50 3.39
C VAL A 86 1.93 12.86 2.71
N ASN A 87 3.01 13.62 2.91
CA ASN A 87 3.15 14.95 2.33
C ASN A 87 3.12 14.91 0.79
N GLN A 88 3.80 13.94 0.15
CA GLN A 88 3.78 13.84 -1.31
C GLN A 88 2.44 13.36 -1.85
N ALA A 89 1.81 12.38 -1.21
CA ALA A 89 0.48 11.93 -1.61
C ALA A 89 -0.56 13.05 -1.48
N LEU A 90 -0.48 13.87 -0.43
CA LEU A 90 -1.35 15.03 -0.24
C LEU A 90 -1.18 16.08 -1.35
N ARG A 91 0.07 16.40 -1.71
CA ARG A 91 0.36 17.29 -2.85
C ARG A 91 -0.21 16.73 -4.16
N ASP A 92 0.00 15.46 -4.44
CA ASP A 92 -0.52 14.80 -5.65
C ASP A 92 -2.06 14.76 -5.69
N LEU A 93 -2.72 14.74 -4.53
CA LEU A 93 -4.17 14.76 -4.39
C LEU A 93 -4.75 16.19 -4.39
N GLY A 94 -3.92 17.22 -4.37
CA GLY A 94 -4.36 18.61 -4.20
C GLY A 94 -5.04 18.87 -2.86
N ARG A 95 -4.69 18.08 -1.83
CA ARG A 95 -5.29 18.17 -0.48
C ARG A 95 -4.27 18.69 0.53
N SER A 96 -4.76 19.42 1.52
CA SER A 96 -4.00 19.80 2.71
C SER A 96 -4.75 19.31 3.95
N VAL A 97 -4.03 18.69 4.88
CA VAL A 97 -4.55 18.38 6.22
C VAL A 97 -3.72 19.10 7.27
N ALA A 98 -4.42 19.80 8.15
CA ALA A 98 -3.84 20.43 9.34
C ALA A 98 -3.44 19.36 10.38
#